data_AF-A0A967KKB3-F1
#
_entry.id   AF-A0A967KKB3-F1
#
_cell.length_a   1.000
_cell.length_b   1.000
_cell.length_c   1.000
_cell.angle_alpha   90.00
_cell.angle_beta   90.00
_cell.angle_gamma   90.00
#
_symmetry.space_group_name_H-M   'P 1'
#
loop_
_entity.id
_entity.type
_entity.pdbx_description
1 polymer ?
#
loop_
_entity_poly.entity_id
_entity_poly.type
_entity_poly.pdbx_seq_one_letter_code
_entity_poly.pdbx_strand_id
1 'polypeptide(L)'
;MKLTKMFTILLVAVVLMGCLAQVSQAVPMGTAWTYQGRLLDANDAADGLYDFKFSLYDDPFTGIQKGSTLDINDIDVIDGYFTVVLDFGAVFDGDARWLEIAVRPGASVGAYDTLSPRQETT
;
A
#
# COMPACT_ATOMS: atom_id res chain seq x y z
N MET A 1 58.24 -16.00 22.84
CA MET A 1 57.57 -14.72 23.17
C MET A 1 56.90 -14.01 21.99
N LYS A 2 57.43 -14.08 20.75
CA LYS A 2 56.82 -13.42 19.57
C LYS A 2 55.59 -14.15 19.00
N LEU A 3 55.59 -15.49 19.01
CA LEU A 3 54.53 -16.31 18.41
C LEU A 3 53.22 -16.33 19.24
N THR A 4 53.33 -16.40 20.57
CA THR A 4 52.17 -16.36 21.49
C THR A 4 51.43 -15.03 21.42
N LYS A 5 52.15 -13.91 21.30
CA LYS A 5 51.57 -12.57 21.12
C LYS A 5 50.81 -12.43 19.79
N MET A 6 51.29 -13.09 18.73
CA MET A 6 50.67 -13.05 17.41
C MET A 6 49.35 -13.82 17.39
N PHE A 7 49.29 -14.97 18.07
CA PHE A 7 48.05 -15.74 18.25
C PHE A 7 47.01 -14.97 19.07
N THR A 8 47.42 -14.28 20.14
CA THR A 8 46.51 -13.47 20.97
C THR A 8 45.93 -12.29 20.18
N ILE A 9 46.72 -11.61 19.36
CA ILE A 9 46.25 -10.50 18.51
C ILE A 9 45.22 -10.99 17.48
N LEU A 10 45.49 -12.15 16.85
CA LEU A 10 44.56 -12.74 15.88
C LEU A 10 43.21 -13.11 16.54
N LEU A 11 43.26 -13.66 17.75
CA LEU A 11 42.07 -14.04 18.52
C LEU A 11 41.23 -12.82 18.91
N VAL A 12 41.88 -11.72 19.34
CA VAL A 12 41.19 -10.46 19.66
C VAL A 12 40.57 -9.82 18.41
N ALA A 13 41.26 -9.85 17.27
CA ALA A 13 40.74 -9.31 16.02
C ALA A 13 39.49 -10.05 15.52
N VAL A 14 39.45 -11.39 15.63
CA VAL A 14 38.28 -12.20 15.27
C VAL A 14 37.08 -11.91 16.20
N VAL A 15 37.31 -11.73 17.50
CA VAL A 15 36.26 -11.37 18.47
C VAL A 15 35.72 -9.95 18.22
N LEU A 16 36.59 -8.99 17.88
CA LEU A 16 36.19 -7.63 17.52
C LEU A 16 35.34 -7.60 16.24
N MET A 17 35.68 -8.43 15.24
CA MET A 17 34.93 -8.54 13.98
C MET A 17 33.53 -9.13 14.20
N GLY A 18 33.37 -10.03 15.18
CA GLY A 18 32.08 -10.63 15.53
C GLY A 18 31.13 -9.69 16.28
N CYS A 19 31.64 -8.71 17.04
CA CYS A 19 30.81 -7.75 17.78
C CYS A 19 30.23 -6.62 16.90
N LEU A 20 30.75 -6.41 15.69
CA LEU A 20 30.30 -5.34 14.79
C LEU A 20 29.15 -5.75 13.87
N ALA A 21 28.74 -7.01 13.87
CA ALA A 21 27.64 -7.52 13.05
C ALA A 21 26.29 -7.43 13.77
N GLN A 22 25.97 -6.28 14.38
CA GLN A 22 24.58 -5.98 14.73
C GLN A 22 23.87 -5.55 13.43
N VAL A 23 23.41 -6.53 12.66
CA VAL A 23 22.53 -6.27 11.52
C VAL A 23 21.22 -5.77 12.10
N SER A 24 20.95 -4.48 11.93
CA SER A 24 19.61 -3.94 12.19
C SER A 24 18.64 -4.66 11.27
N GLN A 25 17.79 -5.53 11.82
CA GLN A 25 16.69 -6.13 11.08
C GLN A 25 15.70 -5.01 10.78
N ALA A 26 15.40 -4.77 9.49
CA ALA A 26 14.34 -3.86 9.12
C ALA A 26 13.01 -4.41 9.69
N VAL A 27 12.29 -3.59 10.45
CA VAL A 27 10.92 -3.92 10.84
C VAL A 27 10.04 -3.76 9.59
N PRO A 28 9.23 -4.76 9.21
CA PRO A 28 8.31 -4.62 8.09
C PRO A 28 7.38 -3.43 8.32
N MET A 29 7.30 -2.51 7.35
CA MET A 29 6.51 -1.27 7.46
C MET A 29 4.98 -1.47 7.31
N GLY A 30 4.50 -2.72 7.36
CA GLY A 30 3.15 -3.09 6.98
C GLY A 30 2.92 -2.93 5.46
N THR A 31 1.76 -3.39 5.00
CA THR A 31 1.34 -3.28 3.59
C THR A 31 0.17 -2.33 3.41
N ALA A 32 -0.36 -1.76 4.50
CA ALA A 32 -1.46 -0.83 4.46
C ALA A 32 -0.99 0.61 4.19
N TRP A 33 -1.76 1.35 3.39
CA TRP A 33 -1.57 2.79 3.18
C TRP A 33 -2.90 3.54 3.27
N THR A 34 -2.81 4.85 3.52
CA THR A 34 -3.99 5.73 3.50
C THR A 34 -4.20 6.28 2.10
N TYR A 35 -5.43 6.19 1.60
CA TYR A 35 -5.86 6.81 0.35
C TYR A 35 -6.86 7.92 0.64
N GLN A 36 -6.61 9.11 0.10
CA GLN A 36 -7.50 10.26 0.18
C GLN A 36 -7.98 10.62 -1.22
N GLY A 37 -9.29 10.61 -1.41
CA GLY A 37 -9.93 10.89 -2.70
C GLY A 37 -10.90 12.06 -2.62
N ARG A 38 -11.25 12.59 -3.79
CA ARG A 38 -12.37 13.51 -3.97
C ARG A 38 -13.33 12.96 -5.01
N LEU A 39 -14.58 12.76 -4.62
CA LEU A 39 -15.67 12.30 -5.46
C LEU A 39 -16.54 13.49 -5.88
N LEU A 40 -16.84 13.54 -7.17
CA LEU A 40 -17.85 14.44 -7.72
C LEU A 40 -18.99 13.58 -8.26
N ASP A 41 -20.22 13.98 -7.99
CA ASP A 41 -21.44 13.40 -8.54
C ASP A 41 -22.16 14.48 -9.37
N ALA A 42 -22.39 14.19 -10.65
CA ALA A 42 -22.98 15.15 -11.61
C ALA A 42 -22.30 16.54 -11.67
N ASN A 43 -21.00 16.63 -11.39
CA ASN A 43 -20.16 17.84 -11.24
C ASN A 43 -20.29 18.59 -9.91
N ASP A 44 -21.16 18.15 -9.01
CA ASP A 44 -21.22 18.65 -7.65
C ASP A 44 -20.36 17.78 -6.73
N ALA A 45 -19.94 18.35 -5.61
CA ALA A 45 -19.23 17.59 -4.60
C ALA A 45 -20.19 16.57 -3.97
N ALA A 46 -19.81 15.29 -3.97
CA ALA A 46 -20.63 14.25 -3.36
C ALA A 46 -20.73 14.45 -1.84
N ASP A 47 -21.89 14.16 -1.26
CA ASP A 47 -22.13 14.30 0.18
C ASP A 47 -23.02 13.15 0.69
N GLY A 48 -22.58 12.47 1.75
CA GLY A 48 -23.26 11.35 2.36
C GLY A 48 -22.49 10.03 2.28
N LEU A 49 -23.19 8.92 2.53
CA LEU A 49 -22.58 7.59 2.58
C LEU A 49 -22.45 6.97 1.19
N TYR A 50 -21.26 6.45 0.88
CA TYR A 50 -20.95 5.74 -0.36
C TYR A 50 -20.26 4.40 -0.08
N ASP A 51 -20.56 3.41 -0.91
CA ASP A 51 -19.80 2.18 -0.97
C ASP A 51 -18.70 2.29 -2.02
N PHE A 52 -17.52 1.79 -1.70
CA PHE A 52 -16.38 1.76 -2.61
C PHE A 52 -15.83 0.35 -2.77
N LYS A 53 -15.36 0.06 -3.98
CA LYS A 53 -14.51 -1.08 -4.30
C LYS A 53 -13.18 -0.58 -4.82
N PHE A 54 -12.11 -1.13 -4.28
CA PHE A 54 -10.75 -0.83 -4.70
C PHE A 54 -10.07 -2.09 -5.23
N SER A 55 -9.47 -1.99 -6.41
CA SER A 55 -8.72 -3.07 -7.05
C SER A 55 -7.43 -2.51 -7.65
N LEU A 56 -6.34 -3.27 -7.63
CA LEU A 56 -5.09 -2.86 -8.28
C LEU A 56 -4.93 -3.59 -9.61
N TYR A 57 -4.33 -2.91 -10.59
CA TYR A 57 -4.02 -3.44 -11.92
C TYR A 57 -2.60 -3.08 -12.33
N ASP A 58 -2.10 -3.71 -13.40
CA ASP A 58 -0.80 -3.41 -14.03
C ASP A 58 -0.88 -2.49 -15.26
N ASP A 59 -2.03 -1.91 -15.55
CA ASP A 59 -2.20 -0.90 -16.62
C ASP A 59 -3.35 0.08 -16.29
N PRO A 60 -3.28 1.35 -16.75
CA PRO A 60 -4.25 2.40 -16.44
C PRO A 60 -5.66 2.22 -17.01
N PHE A 61 -5.83 1.42 -18.07
CA PHE A 61 -7.12 1.23 -18.76
C PHE A 61 -7.48 -0.24 -18.94
N THR A 62 -6.47 -1.07 -19.16
CA THR A 62 -6.55 -2.49 -19.45
C THR A 62 -5.71 -3.27 -18.44
N GLY A 63 -5.36 -4.52 -18.70
CA GLY A 63 -4.43 -5.26 -17.84
C GLY A 63 -5.09 -6.19 -16.83
N ILE A 64 -4.25 -6.76 -15.97
CA ILE A 64 -4.55 -7.86 -15.07
C ILE A 64 -4.57 -7.36 -13.65
N GLN A 65 -5.61 -7.72 -12.92
CA GLN A 65 -5.74 -7.39 -11.51
C GLN A 65 -4.60 -7.99 -10.69
N LYS A 66 -4.09 -7.23 -9.72
CA LYS A 66 -3.10 -7.62 -8.73
C LYS A 66 -3.73 -7.60 -7.35
N GLY A 67 -3.62 -8.70 -6.61
CA GLY A 67 -4.26 -8.85 -5.30
C GLY A 67 -5.78 -9.05 -5.38
N SER A 68 -6.44 -8.90 -4.23
CA SER A 68 -7.90 -8.98 -4.11
C SER A 68 -8.57 -7.62 -4.39
N THR A 69 -9.89 -7.63 -4.55
CA THR A 69 -10.70 -6.41 -4.41
C THR A 69 -10.99 -6.15 -2.93
N LEU A 70 -10.94 -4.90 -2.52
CA LEU A 70 -11.33 -4.44 -1.19
C LEU A 70 -12.70 -3.78 -1.28
N ASP A 71 -13.70 -4.35 -0.60
CA ASP A 71 -15.03 -3.76 -0.44
C ASP A 71 -15.07 -2.93 0.85
N ILE A 72 -15.35 -1.64 0.73
CA ILE A 72 -15.41 -0.69 1.84
C ILE A 72 -16.74 0.06 1.75
N ASN A 73 -17.69 -0.34 2.59
CA ASN A 73 -19.06 0.17 2.57
C ASN A 73 -19.25 1.33 3.56
N ASP A 74 -20.31 2.11 3.34
CA ASP A 74 -20.75 3.19 4.25
C ASP A 74 -19.63 4.18 4.61
N ILE A 75 -18.81 4.58 3.64
CA ILE A 75 -17.82 5.64 3.82
C ILE A 75 -18.51 7.00 3.75
N ASP A 76 -18.28 7.81 4.78
CA ASP A 76 -18.76 9.18 4.85
C ASP A 76 -17.94 10.07 3.90
N VAL A 77 -18.61 10.61 2.89
CA VAL A 77 -18.06 11.55 1.93
C VAL A 77 -18.59 12.94 2.30
N ILE A 78 -17.69 13.88 2.57
CA ILE A 78 -18.04 15.24 3.03
C ILE A 78 -17.40 16.24 2.08
N ASP A 79 -18.20 17.09 1.45
CA ASP A 79 -17.73 18.03 0.40
C ASP A 79 -16.90 17.33 -0.69
N GLY A 80 -17.28 16.10 -1.02
CA GLY A 80 -16.61 15.21 -1.96
C GLY A 80 -15.40 14.48 -1.40
N TYR A 81 -14.87 14.83 -0.23
CA TYR A 81 -13.65 14.23 0.31
C TYR A 81 -13.94 12.97 1.12
N PHE A 82 -13.08 11.97 0.96
CA PHE A 82 -13.10 10.75 1.77
C PHE A 82 -11.68 10.27 2.05
N THR A 83 -11.53 9.45 3.10
CA THR A 83 -10.26 8.82 3.48
C THR A 83 -10.50 7.37 3.84
N VAL A 84 -9.70 6.47 3.29
CA VAL A 84 -9.75 5.03 3.58
C VAL A 84 -8.35 4.49 3.80
N VAL A 85 -8.26 3.38 4.54
CA VAL A 85 -7.02 2.59 4.66
C VAL A 85 -7.15 1.40 3.74
N LEU A 86 -6.20 1.24 2.82
CA LEU A 86 -6.16 0.17 1.84
C LEU A 86 -5.01 -0.77 2.19
N ASP A 87 -5.26 -2.07 2.20
CA ASP A 87 -4.24 -3.09 2.39
C ASP A 87 -4.50 -4.26 1.43
N PHE A 88 -3.70 -4.31 0.38
CA PHE A 88 -3.74 -5.39 -0.62
C PHE A 88 -2.70 -6.49 -0.32
N GLY A 89 -1.97 -6.38 0.79
CA GLY A 89 -0.81 -7.22 1.07
C GLY A 89 0.42 -6.85 0.22
N ALA A 90 1.34 -7.80 0.04
CA ALA A 90 2.57 -7.61 -0.71
C ALA A 90 2.33 -7.67 -2.24
N VAL A 91 1.75 -6.61 -2.80
CA VAL A 91 1.42 -6.48 -4.24
C VAL A 91 2.37 -5.60 -5.02
N PHE A 92 3.17 -4.79 -4.33
CA PHE A 92 4.22 -3.96 -4.92
C PHE A 92 5.53 -4.73 -4.97
N ASP A 93 5.98 -5.02 -6.18
CA ASP A 93 7.19 -5.79 -6.49
C ASP A 93 8.24 -4.96 -7.26
N GLY A 94 8.02 -3.64 -7.36
CA GLY A 94 8.87 -2.69 -8.09
C GLY A 94 8.25 -2.21 -9.40
N ASP A 95 7.22 -2.88 -9.91
CA ASP A 95 6.43 -2.41 -11.04
C ASP A 95 5.32 -1.45 -10.58
N ALA A 96 4.95 -0.51 -11.44
CA ALA A 96 3.83 0.39 -11.18
C ALA A 96 2.50 -0.37 -11.01
N ARG A 97 1.59 0.22 -10.23
CA ARG A 97 0.23 -0.28 -10.06
C ARG A 97 -0.77 0.83 -10.33
N TRP A 98 -1.97 0.45 -10.73
CA TRP A 98 -3.06 1.37 -10.99
C TRP A 98 -4.28 0.98 -10.16
N LEU A 99 -4.72 1.90 -9.31
CA LEU A 99 -5.90 1.79 -8.47
C LEU A 99 -7.16 2.08 -9.28
N GLU A 100 -7.96 1.04 -9.47
CA GLU A 100 -9.34 1.14 -9.92
C GLU A 100 -10.25 1.38 -8.73
N ILE A 101 -11.18 2.32 -8.90
CA ILE A 101 -12.18 2.69 -7.90
C ILE A 101 -13.53 2.49 -8.56
N ALA A 102 -14.37 1.65 -7.97
CA ALA A 102 -15.78 1.60 -8.32
C ALA A 102 -16.61 2.09 -7.14
N VAL A 103 -17.62 2.92 -7.39
CA VAL A 103 -18.37 3.62 -6.34
C VAL A 103 -19.86 3.55 -6.59
N ARG A 104 -20.66 3.59 -5.53
CA ARG A 104 -22.11 3.83 -5.59
C ARG A 104 -22.60 4.48 -4.30
N PRO A 105 -23.79 5.10 -4.27
CA PRO A 105 -24.42 5.53 -3.03
C PRO A 105 -24.61 4.34 -2.06
N GLY A 106 -24.34 4.51 -0.77
CA GLY A 106 -24.29 3.40 0.21
C GLY A 106 -25.63 2.69 0.40
N ALA A 107 -26.75 3.41 0.28
CA ALA A 107 -28.09 2.80 0.33
C ALA A 107 -28.47 2.03 -0.96
N SER A 108 -27.66 2.11 -2.02
CA SER A 108 -27.96 1.50 -3.31
C SER A 108 -27.64 0.00 -3.31
N VAL A 109 -28.55 -0.79 -3.88
CA VAL A 109 -28.29 -2.21 -4.25
C VAL A 109 -27.91 -2.38 -5.72
N GLY A 110 -27.78 -1.27 -6.45
CA GLY A 110 -27.44 -1.26 -7.87
C GLY A 110 -25.98 -1.61 -8.16
N ALA A 111 -25.64 -1.54 -9.45
CA ALA A 111 -24.27 -1.68 -9.91
C ALA A 111 -23.39 -0.52 -9.39
N TYR A 112 -22.07 -0.77 -9.37
CA TYR A 112 -21.08 0.26 -9.09
C TYR A 112 -20.68 0.96 -10.39
N ASP A 113 -20.42 2.25 -10.32
CA ASP A 113 -19.83 3.03 -11.39
C ASP A 113 -18.30 3.00 -11.25
N THR A 114 -17.61 2.47 -12.25
CA THR A 114 -16.14 2.43 -12.28
C THR A 114 -15.58 3.76 -12.77
N LEU A 115 -14.71 4.36 -11.95
CA LEU A 115 -14.02 5.60 -12.27
C LEU A 115 -12.82 5.31 -13.17
N SER A 116 -12.74 6.00 -14.31
CA SER A 116 -11.69 5.86 -15.32
C SER A 116 -11.11 7.23 -15.67
N PRO A 117 -9.79 7.37 -15.90
CA PRO A 117 -8.78 6.30 -15.83
C PRO A 117 -8.45 5.86 -14.40
N ARG A 118 -7.82 4.70 -14.26
CA ARG A 118 -7.26 4.24 -12.98
C ARG A 118 -6.12 5.15 -12.55
N GLN A 119 -5.94 5.28 -11.24
CA GLN A 119 -4.93 6.16 -10.67
C GLN A 119 -3.64 5.41 -10.40
N GLU A 120 -2.51 5.89 -10.89
CA GLU A 120 -1.21 5.28 -10.57
C GLU A 120 -0.94 5.36 -9.07
N THR A 121 -0.54 4.25 -8.47
CA THR A 121 -0.10 4.11 -7.09
C THR A 121 1.22 3.34 -7.10
N THR A 122 2.24 3.91 -6.48
CA THR A 122 3.61 3.39 -6.45
C THR A 122 4.16 3.39 -5.03
#